data_AF-A0A968R675-F1
#
_entry.id   AF-A0A968R675-F1
#
_cell.length_a   1.000
_cell.length_b   1.000
_cell.length_c   1.000
_cell.angle_alpha   90.00
_cell.angle_beta   90.00
_cell.angle_gamma   90.00
#
_symmetry.space_group_name_H-M   'P 1'
#
loop_
_entity.id
_entity.type
_entity.pdbx_description
1 polymer ?
#
loop_
_entity_poly.entity_id
_entity_poly.type
_entity_poly.pdbx_seq_one_letter_code
_entity_poly.pdbx_strand_id
1 'polypeptide(L)'
;MLSGTIELTPGKGVNLQLAGVSDRLLAVLSPNYQPISFLVDLSETQIQGYRQGERLLVDVESLPVGLIRDFAPMTGVNLSERILSYPVAGNLTGKFTLNLKGFEIYANNIAIANPVVGSFKGEKFTSNLQYTKGRFILTEGKFQQGTSQYLLEGSYITTQDSPQFMAKVEVQQGQIQDILATLQIFELSDLVRGINPPTYGNPKDCKYFHVGFVQECSVTQPTRRQ
;
A
#
# COMPACT_ATOMS: atom_id res chain seq x y z
N MET A 1 5.66 -1.12 25.75
CA MET A 1 4.39 -0.89 26.48
C MET A 1 4.12 0.61 26.50
N LEU A 2 2.91 1.03 26.15
CA LEU A 2 2.47 2.43 26.26
C LEU A 2 1.83 2.66 27.63
N SER A 3 2.03 3.83 28.20
CA SER A 3 1.44 4.25 29.48
C SER A 3 1.09 5.74 29.45
N GLY A 4 0.09 6.15 30.21
CA GLY A 4 -0.31 7.55 30.28
C GLY A 4 -1.77 7.74 30.67
N THR A 5 -2.36 8.84 30.25
CA THR A 5 -3.70 9.26 30.67
C THR A 5 -4.72 9.05 29.57
N ILE A 6 -5.92 8.65 29.99
CA ILE A 6 -7.13 8.60 29.17
C ILE A 6 -8.20 9.32 29.95
N GLU A 7 -8.58 10.51 29.49
CA GLU A 7 -9.63 11.31 30.11
C GLU A 7 -10.86 11.30 29.21
N LEU A 8 -11.88 10.57 29.63
CA LEU A 8 -13.20 10.60 29.02
C LEU A 8 -14.11 11.49 29.87
N THR A 9 -14.51 12.63 29.32
CA THR A 9 -15.49 13.50 29.98
C THR A 9 -16.79 13.50 29.17
N PRO A 10 -17.89 12.92 29.71
CA PRO A 10 -19.18 12.92 29.04
C PRO A 10 -19.58 14.32 28.57
N GLY A 11 -19.94 14.45 27.29
CA GLY A 11 -20.31 15.73 26.68
C GLY A 11 -19.15 16.69 26.38
N LYS A 12 -17.90 16.40 26.78
CA LYS A 12 -16.70 17.20 26.42
C LYS A 12 -15.72 16.47 25.50
N GLY A 13 -15.83 15.15 25.37
CA GLY A 13 -15.01 14.35 24.46
C GLY A 13 -13.93 13.53 25.16
N VAL A 14 -12.84 13.26 24.45
CA VAL A 14 -11.73 12.41 24.92
C VAL A 14 -10.40 13.16 24.77
N ASN A 15 -9.57 13.08 25.80
CA ASN A 15 -8.16 13.46 25.74
C ASN A 15 -7.31 12.21 26.06
N LEU A 16 -6.48 11.81 25.09
CA LEU A 16 -5.62 10.64 25.16
C LEU A 16 -4.17 11.08 25.08
N GLN A 17 -3.36 10.68 26.05
CA GLN A 17 -1.93 10.95 26.06
C GLN A 17 -1.19 9.70 26.54
N LEU A 18 -0.72 8.91 25.59
CA LEU A 18 0.03 7.69 25.86
C LEU A 18 1.45 7.81 25.31
N ALA A 19 2.43 7.35 26.08
CA ALA A 19 3.83 7.33 25.69
C ALA A 19 4.51 6.03 26.17
N GLY A 20 5.48 5.59 25.39
CA GLY A 20 6.39 4.49 25.68
C GLY A 20 7.83 4.94 25.41
N VAL A 21 8.72 3.98 25.17
CA VAL A 21 10.15 4.26 24.92
C VAL A 21 10.37 4.91 23.55
N SER A 22 9.74 4.37 22.51
CA SER A 22 9.87 4.81 21.11
C SER A 22 8.55 5.30 20.51
N ASP A 23 7.46 5.17 21.27
CA ASP A 23 6.11 5.26 20.73
C ASP A 23 5.32 6.30 21.51
N ARG A 24 4.51 7.10 20.81
CA ARG A 24 3.63 8.09 21.42
C ARG A 24 2.33 8.20 20.64
N LEU A 25 1.23 8.29 21.39
CA LEU A 25 -0.11 8.47 20.87
C LEU A 25 -0.79 9.61 21.64
N LEU A 26 -1.02 10.72 20.95
CA LEU A 26 -1.82 11.84 21.46
C LEU A 26 -3.08 11.93 20.62
N ALA A 27 -4.24 12.08 21.24
CA ALA A 27 -5.48 12.31 20.51
C ALA A 27 -6.46 13.17 21.33
N VAL A 28 -7.10 14.12 20.65
CA VAL A 28 -8.20 14.90 21.17
C VAL A 28 -9.41 14.63 20.30
N LEU A 29 -10.49 14.13 20.91
CA LEU A 29 -11.76 13.88 20.23
C LEU A 29 -12.82 14.84 20.75
N SER A 30 -13.70 15.29 19.86
CA SER A 30 -14.87 16.10 20.19
C SER A 30 -15.92 15.30 20.99
N PRO A 31 -16.97 15.95 21.52
CA PRO A 31 -18.04 15.27 22.26
C PRO A 31 -18.76 14.15 21.47
N ASN A 32 -18.79 14.23 20.14
CA ASN A 32 -19.31 13.20 19.24
C ASN A 32 -18.21 12.23 18.74
N TYR A 33 -17.07 12.18 19.44
CA TYR A 33 -15.93 11.29 19.18
C TYR A 33 -15.30 11.45 17.79
N GLN A 34 -15.45 12.61 17.16
CA GLN A 34 -14.73 12.93 15.94
C GLN A 34 -13.35 13.51 16.27
N PRO A 35 -12.32 13.24 15.43
CA PRO A 35 -10.98 13.75 15.69
C PRO A 35 -10.95 15.28 15.63
N ILE A 36 -10.39 15.90 16.66
CA ILE A 36 -10.01 17.33 16.66
C ILE A 36 -8.53 17.44 16.29
N SER A 37 -7.68 16.65 16.94
CA SER A 37 -6.27 16.53 16.61
C SER A 37 -5.70 15.20 17.07
N PHE A 38 -4.61 14.76 16.45
CA PHE A 38 -3.89 13.58 16.88
C PHE A 38 -2.43 13.62 16.43
N LEU A 39 -1.61 12.85 17.14
CA LEU A 39 -0.24 12.51 16.79
C LEU A 39 -0.04 11.02 17.10
N VAL A 40 0.40 10.28 16.10
CA VAL A 40 0.86 8.90 16.19
C VAL A 40 2.33 8.91 15.80
N ASP A 41 3.19 8.53 16.73
CA ASP A 41 4.63 8.49 16.58
C ASP A 41 5.06 7.07 16.93
N LEU A 42 5.49 6.30 15.93
CA LEU A 42 5.78 4.87 16.05
C LEU A 42 7.13 4.58 15.43
N SER A 43 8.20 4.61 16.22
CA SER A 43 9.57 4.38 15.77
C SER A 43 9.98 5.24 14.56
N GLU A 44 9.72 4.78 13.33
CA GLU A 44 10.05 5.47 12.07
C GLU A 44 8.84 6.10 11.37
N THR A 45 7.62 5.89 11.89
CA THR A 45 6.39 6.42 11.31
C THR A 45 5.84 7.57 12.15
N GLN A 46 5.51 8.68 11.49
CA GLN A 46 4.76 9.76 12.10
C GLN A 46 3.48 10.04 11.32
N ILE A 47 2.36 10.15 12.04
CA ILE A 47 1.09 10.57 11.48
C ILE A 47 0.52 11.63 12.40
N GLN A 48 0.25 12.81 11.88
CA GLN A 48 -0.38 13.87 12.65
C GLN A 48 -1.54 14.45 11.89
N GLY A 49 -2.54 14.93 12.62
CA GLY A 49 -3.65 15.61 11.98
C GLY A 49 -4.37 16.56 12.88
N TYR A 50 -5.06 17.49 12.26
CA TYR A 50 -5.89 18.47 12.93
C TYR A 50 -7.11 18.81 12.08
N ARG A 51 -8.20 19.14 12.77
CA ARG A 51 -9.48 19.44 12.15
C ARG A 51 -9.58 20.92 11.79
N GLN A 52 -10.03 21.20 10.58
CA GLN A 52 -10.41 22.52 10.09
C GLN A 52 -11.83 22.46 9.51
N GLY A 53 -12.82 22.83 10.33
CA GLY A 53 -14.24 22.72 9.97
C GLY A 53 -14.68 21.25 9.81
N GLU A 54 -15.16 20.88 8.63
CA GLU A 54 -15.54 19.48 8.30
C GLU A 54 -14.36 18.65 7.77
N ARG A 55 -13.19 19.27 7.59
CA ARG A 55 -11.99 18.62 7.05
C ARG A 55 -11.03 18.23 8.16
N LEU A 56 -10.45 17.05 8.07
CA LEU A 56 -9.29 16.63 8.84
C LEU A 56 -8.08 16.66 7.92
N LEU A 57 -7.12 17.52 8.23
CA LEU A 57 -5.85 17.60 7.52
C LEU A 57 -4.88 16.64 8.21
N VAL A 58 -4.25 15.77 7.43
CA VAL A 58 -3.37 14.71 7.95
C VAL A 58 -2.05 14.77 7.20
N ASP A 59 -0.96 14.80 7.95
CA ASP A 59 0.40 14.63 7.45
C ASP A 59 0.89 13.23 7.82
N VAL A 60 1.45 12.52 6.85
CA VAL A 60 1.95 11.15 7.00
C VAL A 60 3.41 11.15 6.59
N GLU A 61 4.27 10.64 7.46
CA GLU A 61 5.68 10.44 7.21
C GLU A 61 6.04 8.97 7.43
N SER A 62 6.52 8.32 6.37
CA SER A 62 7.07 6.96 6.39
C SER A 62 6.14 5.93 7.03
N LEU A 63 4.87 5.90 6.62
CA LEU A 63 3.90 4.88 7.02
C LEU A 63 4.08 3.60 6.19
N PRO A 64 4.41 2.44 6.78
CA PRO A 64 4.44 1.19 6.04
C PRO A 64 3.06 0.87 5.46
N VAL A 65 2.92 0.86 4.14
CA VAL A 65 1.62 0.67 3.48
C VAL A 65 1.01 -0.70 3.73
N GLY A 66 1.82 -1.66 4.18
CA GLY A 66 1.34 -2.97 4.64
C GLY A 66 0.34 -2.85 5.79
N LEU A 67 0.51 -1.86 6.68
CA LEU A 67 -0.39 -1.62 7.82
C LEU A 67 -1.78 -1.16 7.39
N ILE A 68 -1.93 -0.59 6.19
CA ILE A 68 -3.24 -0.12 5.69
C ILE A 68 -4.26 -1.26 5.64
N ARG A 69 -3.82 -2.50 5.41
CA ARG A 69 -4.69 -3.69 5.38
C ARG A 69 -5.42 -3.92 6.70
N ASP A 70 -4.74 -3.65 7.80
CA ASP A 70 -5.26 -3.90 9.15
C ASP A 70 -6.29 -2.83 9.54
N PHE A 71 -6.17 -1.62 8.96
CA PHE A 71 -7.05 -0.49 9.27
C PHE A 71 -8.18 -0.26 8.25
N ALA A 72 -8.01 -0.63 6.98
CA ALA A 72 -9.01 -0.35 5.93
C ALA A 72 -10.42 -0.90 6.23
N PRO A 73 -10.60 -2.12 6.80
CA PRO A 73 -11.91 -2.61 7.19
C PRO A 73 -12.60 -1.74 8.25
N MET A 74 -11.81 -1.10 9.12
CA MET A 74 -12.32 -0.22 10.19
C MET A 74 -12.79 1.14 9.67
N THR A 75 -12.36 1.55 8.47
CA THR A 75 -12.66 2.87 7.90
C THR A 75 -13.87 2.87 6.95
N GLY A 76 -14.58 1.74 6.81
CA GLY A 76 -15.68 1.59 5.85
C GLY A 76 -15.20 1.55 4.39
N VAL A 77 -13.88 1.45 4.16
CA VAL A 77 -13.30 1.25 2.83
C VAL A 77 -13.29 -0.25 2.54
N ASN A 78 -14.14 -0.68 1.60
CA ASN A 78 -14.19 -2.08 1.20
C ASN A 78 -13.19 -2.35 0.07
N LEU A 79 -12.01 -2.82 0.42
CA LEU A 79 -11.05 -3.37 -0.53
C LEU A 79 -11.40 -4.82 -0.80
N SER A 80 -11.44 -5.23 -2.08
CA SER A 80 -11.70 -6.63 -2.41
C SER A 80 -10.60 -7.53 -1.85
N GLU A 81 -10.97 -8.74 -1.43
CA GLU A 81 -10.00 -9.74 -0.93
C GLU A 81 -8.87 -10.00 -1.93
N ARG A 82 -9.17 -9.89 -3.23
CA ARG A 82 -8.17 -10.01 -4.30
C ARG A 82 -7.12 -8.89 -4.30
N ILE A 83 -7.47 -7.66 -3.95
CA ILE A 83 -6.49 -6.57 -3.81
C ILE A 83 -5.65 -6.78 -2.55
N LEU A 84 -6.30 -7.24 -1.48
CA LEU A 84 -5.64 -7.53 -0.21
C LEU A 84 -4.71 -8.75 -0.30
N SER A 85 -4.89 -9.66 -1.27
CA SER A 85 -4.07 -10.87 -1.40
C SER A 85 -2.68 -10.64 -2.02
N TYR A 86 -2.49 -9.59 -2.83
CA TYR A 86 -1.15 -9.29 -3.37
C TYR A 86 -0.25 -8.72 -2.30
N PRO A 87 1.04 -9.08 -2.18
CA PRO A 87 1.94 -8.40 -1.26
C PRO A 87 2.03 -6.91 -1.60
N VAL A 88 1.80 -6.05 -0.61
CA VAL A 88 1.93 -4.58 -0.73
C VAL A 88 2.86 -4.08 0.37
N ALA A 89 3.93 -3.40 -0.01
CA ALA A 89 4.92 -2.85 0.91
C ALA A 89 5.50 -1.51 0.40
N GLY A 90 6.30 -0.87 1.24
CA GLY A 90 6.86 0.46 1.03
C GLY A 90 6.41 1.45 2.09
N ASN A 91 7.03 2.63 2.09
CA ASN A 91 6.79 3.66 3.10
C ASN A 91 6.11 4.87 2.46
N LEU A 92 4.86 5.12 2.84
CA LEU A 92 4.03 6.22 2.36
C LEU A 92 4.35 7.51 3.10
N THR A 93 4.54 8.59 2.33
CA THR A 93 4.62 9.96 2.80
C THR A 93 3.65 10.81 2.00
N GLY A 94 2.95 11.73 2.65
CA GLY A 94 2.06 12.64 1.94
C GLY A 94 1.10 13.38 2.84
N LYS A 95 0.40 14.36 2.25
CA LYS A 95 -0.61 15.16 2.93
C LYS A 95 -1.99 14.80 2.43
N PHE A 96 -2.88 14.48 3.35
CA PHE A 96 -4.23 14.02 3.08
C PHE A 96 -5.24 15.01 3.66
N THR A 97 -6.34 15.18 2.95
CA THR A 97 -7.53 15.88 3.42
C THR A 97 -8.67 14.88 3.47
N LEU A 98 -9.25 14.69 4.65
CA LEU A 98 -10.39 13.81 4.86
C LEU A 98 -11.64 14.65 5.14
N ASN A 99 -12.72 14.43 4.39
CA ASN A 99 -14.02 14.99 4.72
C ASN A 99 -14.72 14.08 5.74
N LEU A 100 -14.93 14.57 6.97
CA LEU A 100 -15.50 13.78 8.06
C LEU A 100 -17.00 13.46 7.92
N LYS A 101 -17.71 14.14 7.01
CA LYS A 101 -19.14 13.94 6.77
C LYS A 101 -19.43 12.85 5.74
N GLY A 102 -18.67 12.86 4.64
CA GLY A 102 -18.85 11.94 3.50
C GLY A 102 -17.77 10.87 3.37
N PHE A 103 -16.74 10.91 4.22
CA PHE A 103 -15.55 10.05 4.16
C PHE A 103 -14.86 10.10 2.79
N GLU A 104 -14.60 11.31 2.31
CA GLU A 104 -13.85 11.55 1.08
C GLU A 104 -12.39 11.81 1.43
N ILE A 105 -11.47 11.27 0.64
CA ILE A 105 -10.02 11.41 0.86
C ILE A 105 -9.41 12.06 -0.37
N TYR A 106 -8.58 13.08 -0.16
CA TYR A 106 -7.84 13.76 -1.21
C TYR A 106 -6.37 13.87 -0.81
N ALA A 107 -5.47 13.54 -1.71
CA ALA A 107 -4.05 13.76 -1.53
C ALA A 107 -3.39 14.04 -2.87
N ASN A 108 -2.53 15.05 -2.90
CA ASN A 108 -1.74 15.37 -4.07
C ASN A 108 -0.28 15.04 -3.79
N ASN A 109 0.43 14.52 -4.79
CA ASN A 109 1.84 14.21 -4.71
C ASN A 109 2.22 13.33 -3.49
N ILE A 110 1.42 12.29 -3.23
CA ILE A 110 1.84 11.23 -2.30
C ILE A 110 3.08 10.55 -2.85
N ALA A 111 3.94 10.04 -1.98
CA ALA A 111 5.11 9.29 -2.33
C ALA A 111 5.15 7.98 -1.55
N ILE A 112 5.48 6.88 -2.22
CA ILE A 112 5.79 5.60 -1.58
C ILE A 112 7.24 5.28 -1.91
N ALA A 113 8.10 5.21 -0.89
CA ALA A 113 9.48 4.75 -1.05
C ALA A 113 9.54 3.22 -1.03
N ASN A 114 10.40 2.66 -1.88
CA ASN A 114 10.57 1.21 -2.06
C ASN A 114 9.24 0.45 -2.24
N PRO A 115 8.34 0.91 -3.15
CA PRO A 115 7.04 0.29 -3.33
C PRO A 115 7.17 -1.15 -3.80
N VAL A 116 6.34 -2.02 -3.23
CA VAL A 116 6.14 -3.40 -3.68
C VAL A 116 4.65 -3.62 -3.91
N VAL A 117 4.27 -4.12 -5.09
CA VAL A 117 2.91 -4.56 -5.41
C VAL A 117 2.98 -5.84 -6.23
N GLY A 118 2.66 -6.99 -5.61
CA GLY A 118 2.87 -8.28 -6.27
C GLY A 118 4.35 -8.49 -6.61
N SER A 119 4.65 -8.82 -7.87
CA SER A 119 6.03 -8.93 -8.36
C SER A 119 6.70 -7.58 -8.67
N PHE A 120 5.93 -6.48 -8.76
CA PHE A 120 6.51 -5.17 -9.07
C PHE A 120 7.21 -4.59 -7.85
N LYS A 121 8.47 -4.22 -8.03
CA LYS A 121 9.32 -3.57 -7.05
C LYS A 121 10.00 -2.38 -7.71
N GLY A 122 10.07 -1.26 -7.00
CA GLY A 122 10.69 -0.05 -7.51
C GLY A 122 11.33 0.74 -6.38
N GLU A 123 12.01 1.83 -6.70
CA GLU A 123 12.62 2.72 -5.70
C GLU A 123 11.62 3.76 -5.21
N LYS A 124 10.71 4.21 -6.08
CA LYS A 124 9.78 5.29 -5.77
C LYS A 124 8.49 5.20 -6.59
N PHE A 125 7.38 5.46 -5.92
CA PHE A 125 6.10 5.73 -6.56
C PHE A 125 5.58 7.10 -6.12
N THR A 126 5.08 7.92 -7.04
CA THR A 126 4.38 9.17 -6.70
C THR A 126 3.04 9.27 -7.42
N SER A 127 2.04 9.90 -6.81
CA SER A 127 0.73 10.07 -7.44
C SER A 127 -0.12 11.12 -6.77
N ASN A 128 -1.20 11.53 -7.43
CA ASN A 128 -2.38 12.08 -6.76
C ASN A 128 -3.38 10.94 -6.49
N LEU A 129 -4.11 11.05 -5.39
CA LEU A 129 -5.09 10.07 -4.92
C LEU A 129 -6.39 10.79 -4.53
N GLN A 130 -7.50 10.25 -5.01
CA GLN A 130 -8.84 10.66 -4.58
C GLN A 130 -9.67 9.43 -4.24
N TYR A 131 -10.39 9.50 -3.12
CA TYR A 131 -11.48 8.58 -2.79
C TYR A 131 -12.76 9.37 -2.60
N THR A 132 -13.78 9.09 -3.40
CA THR A 132 -15.08 9.79 -3.32
C THR A 132 -16.18 8.82 -3.70
N LYS A 133 -17.21 8.68 -2.86
CA LYS A 133 -18.40 7.85 -3.12
C LYS A 133 -18.07 6.42 -3.57
N GLY A 134 -17.13 5.75 -2.89
CA GLY A 134 -16.74 4.37 -3.22
C GLY A 134 -15.87 4.24 -4.48
N ARG A 135 -15.30 5.33 -4.98
CA ARG A 135 -14.38 5.30 -6.12
C ARG A 135 -13.02 5.83 -5.72
N PHE A 136 -12.00 5.00 -5.92
CA PHE A 136 -10.61 5.39 -5.92
C PHE A 136 -10.21 5.87 -7.32
N ILE A 137 -9.51 7.00 -7.38
CA ILE A 137 -8.92 7.56 -8.59
C ILE A 137 -7.47 7.87 -8.29
N LEU A 138 -6.60 7.44 -9.18
CA LEU A 138 -5.16 7.62 -9.15
C LEU A 138 -4.76 8.33 -10.45
N THR A 139 -4.16 9.51 -10.33
CA THR A 139 -3.71 10.30 -11.48
C THR A 139 -2.26 10.74 -11.31
N GLU A 140 -1.59 10.98 -12.43
CA GLU A 140 -0.19 11.40 -12.46
C GLU A 140 0.73 10.42 -11.72
N GLY A 141 0.37 9.13 -11.73
CA GLY A 141 1.16 8.07 -11.13
C GLY A 141 2.49 7.95 -11.85
N LYS A 142 3.60 7.91 -11.10
CA LYS A 142 4.94 7.68 -11.62
C LYS A 142 5.60 6.59 -10.79
N PHE A 143 5.97 5.49 -11.42
CA PHE A 143 6.70 4.40 -10.79
C PHE A 143 8.11 4.35 -11.37
N GLN A 144 9.11 4.43 -10.50
CA GLN A 144 10.52 4.36 -10.84
C GLN A 144 11.06 2.97 -10.49
N GLN A 145 11.77 2.37 -11.45
CA GLN A 145 12.51 1.11 -11.27
C GLN A 145 13.85 1.20 -12.02
N GLY A 146 14.96 1.35 -11.31
CA GLY A 146 16.27 1.56 -11.89
C GLY A 146 16.29 2.79 -12.81
N THR A 147 16.57 2.60 -14.10
CA THR A 147 16.50 3.65 -15.13
C THR A 147 15.13 3.77 -15.80
N SER A 148 14.19 2.90 -15.45
CA SER A 148 12.88 2.80 -16.08
C SER A 148 11.84 3.62 -15.33
N GLN A 149 10.97 4.31 -16.07
CA GLN A 149 9.88 5.12 -15.56
C GLN A 149 8.56 4.74 -16.24
N TYR A 150 7.56 4.47 -15.42
CA TYR A 150 6.21 4.10 -15.84
C TYR A 150 5.22 5.14 -15.36
N LEU A 151 4.39 5.65 -16.27
CA LEU A 151 3.26 6.49 -15.92
C LEU A 151 2.00 5.66 -15.76
N LEU A 152 1.26 5.96 -14.70
CA LEU A 152 0.10 5.20 -14.28
C LEU A 152 -1.09 6.13 -14.05
N GLU A 153 -2.22 5.76 -14.63
CA GLU A 153 -3.52 6.31 -14.27
C GLU A 153 -4.45 5.14 -13.97
N GLY A 154 -5.29 5.27 -12.96
CA GLY A 154 -6.18 4.19 -12.58
C GLY A 154 -7.42 4.66 -11.86
N SER A 155 -8.47 3.86 -11.97
CA SER A 155 -9.63 3.98 -11.12
C SER A 155 -10.12 2.61 -10.67
N TYR A 156 -10.62 2.57 -9.45
CA TYR A 156 -11.18 1.37 -8.85
C TYR A 156 -12.49 1.73 -8.16
N ILE A 157 -13.56 1.03 -8.53
CA ILE A 157 -14.89 1.20 -7.94
C ILE A 157 -15.13 0.06 -6.96
N THR A 158 -15.37 0.41 -5.69
CA THR A 158 -15.66 -0.52 -4.59
C THR A 158 -17.15 -0.91 -4.60
N THR A 159 -17.62 -1.64 -5.62
CA THR A 159 -18.97 -2.23 -5.63
C THR A 159 -18.91 -3.70 -5.22
N GLN A 160 -19.87 -4.15 -4.39
CA GLN A 160 -19.85 -5.48 -3.75
C GLN A 160 -19.87 -6.66 -4.75
N ASP A 161 -20.51 -6.50 -5.91
CA ASP A 161 -20.79 -7.63 -6.81
C ASP A 161 -19.85 -7.74 -8.02
N SER A 162 -19.18 -6.65 -8.38
CA SER A 162 -18.23 -6.63 -9.50
C SER A 162 -17.33 -5.39 -9.40
N PRO A 163 -16.13 -5.51 -8.82
CA PRO A 163 -15.20 -4.39 -8.79
C PRO A 163 -14.80 -4.00 -10.22
N GLN A 164 -15.01 -2.73 -10.56
CA GLN A 164 -14.55 -2.19 -11.84
C GLN A 164 -13.18 -1.58 -11.66
N PHE A 165 -12.22 -2.08 -12.44
CA PHE A 165 -10.85 -1.59 -12.48
C PHE A 165 -10.53 -1.10 -13.89
N MET A 166 -10.07 0.14 -13.98
CA MET A 166 -9.49 0.68 -15.20
C MET A 166 -8.08 1.14 -14.87
N ALA A 167 -7.11 0.75 -15.70
CA ALA A 167 -5.75 1.26 -15.60
C ALA A 167 -5.18 1.54 -16.98
N LYS A 168 -4.42 2.63 -17.06
CA LYS A 168 -3.58 2.98 -18.20
C LYS A 168 -2.14 3.01 -17.71
N VAL A 169 -1.28 2.33 -18.45
CA VAL A 169 0.16 2.30 -18.20
C VAL A 169 0.86 2.81 -19.44
N GLU A 170 1.75 3.78 -19.27
CA GLU A 170 2.63 4.27 -20.33
C GLU A 170 4.09 4.08 -19.91
N VAL A 171 4.88 3.49 -20.79
CA VAL A 171 6.31 3.29 -20.57
C VAL A 171 7.04 4.49 -21.18
N GLN A 172 7.51 5.42 -20.35
CA GLN A 172 8.25 6.57 -20.85
C GLN A 172 9.71 6.24 -21.13
N GLN A 173 10.31 5.46 -20.25
CA GLN A 173 11.69 5.03 -20.33
C GLN A 173 11.78 3.62 -19.78
N GLY A 174 12.32 2.68 -20.54
CA GLY A 174 12.41 1.27 -20.15
C GLY A 174 12.13 0.33 -21.31
N GLN A 175 12.70 -0.87 -21.26
CA GLN A 175 12.45 -1.88 -22.27
C GLN A 175 11.27 -2.75 -21.84
N ILE A 176 10.47 -3.21 -22.80
CA ILE A 176 9.44 -4.24 -22.53
C ILE A 176 10.02 -5.46 -21.81
N GLN A 177 11.31 -5.75 -22.09
CA GLN A 177 12.10 -6.81 -21.44
C GLN A 177 12.22 -6.60 -19.93
N ASP A 178 12.33 -5.36 -19.45
CA ASP A 178 12.40 -5.04 -18.02
C ASP A 178 11.08 -5.33 -17.31
N ILE A 179 9.96 -5.06 -17.99
CA ILE A 179 8.61 -5.37 -17.48
C ILE A 179 8.43 -6.89 -17.40
N LEU A 180 8.80 -7.61 -18.46
CA LEU A 180 8.72 -9.06 -18.50
C LEU A 180 9.63 -9.69 -17.44
N ALA A 181 10.86 -9.21 -17.27
CA ALA A 181 11.77 -9.67 -16.23
C ALA A 181 11.23 -9.38 -14.82
N THR A 182 10.61 -8.22 -14.59
CA THR A 182 10.00 -7.85 -13.30
C THR A 182 8.80 -8.72 -12.97
N LEU A 183 7.96 -9.02 -13.95
CA LEU A 183 6.86 -9.99 -13.83
C LEU A 183 7.36 -11.44 -13.76
N GLN A 184 8.65 -11.65 -14.04
CA GLN A 184 9.28 -12.96 -14.18
C GLN A 184 8.54 -13.80 -15.23
N ILE A 185 8.23 -13.16 -16.37
CA ILE A 185 7.65 -13.73 -17.57
C ILE A 185 8.80 -14.02 -18.52
N PHE A 186 9.21 -15.29 -18.59
CA PHE A 186 10.27 -15.75 -19.48
C PHE A 186 9.72 -16.61 -20.62
N GLU A 187 8.53 -17.18 -20.44
CA GLU A 187 7.81 -17.98 -21.44
C GLU A 187 6.36 -17.50 -21.60
N LEU A 188 5.70 -17.90 -22.69
CA LEU A 188 4.31 -17.51 -22.96
C LEU A 188 3.32 -18.04 -21.90
N SER A 189 3.67 -19.15 -21.25
CA SER A 189 2.92 -19.76 -20.15
C SER A 189 2.90 -18.89 -18.88
N ASP A 190 3.91 -18.06 -18.66
CA ASP A 190 3.99 -17.16 -17.51
C ASP A 190 2.97 -16.02 -17.58
N LEU A 191 2.49 -15.64 -18.77
CA LEU A 191 1.47 -14.60 -18.95
C LEU A 191 0.16 -14.93 -18.21
N VAL A 192 -0.14 -16.23 -18.03
CA VAL A 192 -1.35 -16.70 -17.34
C VAL A 192 -1.32 -16.37 -15.84
N ARG A 193 -0.13 -16.21 -15.25
CA ARG A 193 0.08 -15.93 -13.81
C ARG A 193 -0.17 -14.45 -13.46
N GLY A 194 -0.09 -13.55 -14.45
CA GLY A 194 -0.27 -12.11 -14.25
C GLY A 194 0.78 -11.52 -13.32
N ILE A 195 0.34 -10.72 -12.34
CA ILE A 195 1.23 -10.04 -11.38
C ILE A 195 1.58 -10.88 -10.14
N ASN A 196 1.13 -12.14 -10.09
CA ASN A 196 1.46 -13.03 -8.99
C ASN A 196 2.95 -13.43 -9.08
N PRO A 197 3.68 -13.40 -7.96
CA PRO A 197 5.04 -13.93 -7.94
C PRO A 197 5.05 -15.42 -8.31
N PRO A 198 6.11 -15.91 -8.97
CA PRO A 198 6.27 -17.32 -9.27
C PRO A 198 6.40 -18.11 -7.97
N THR A 199 5.89 -19.34 -8.01
CA THR A 199 6.18 -20.33 -6.98
C THR A 199 7.48 -21.01 -7.37
N TYR A 200 8.51 -20.97 -6.53
CA TYR A 200 9.76 -21.69 -6.77
C TYR A 200 9.72 -23.07 -6.12
N GLY A 201 10.44 -24.02 -6.72
CA GLY A 201 10.64 -25.34 -6.10
C GLY A 201 11.44 -25.24 -4.81
N ASN A 202 11.18 -26.17 -3.89
CA ASN A 202 12.02 -26.31 -2.73
C ASN A 202 13.39 -26.87 -3.15
N PRO A 203 14.47 -26.56 -2.41
CA PRO A 203 15.79 -27.18 -2.66
C PRO A 203 15.76 -28.72 -2.63
N LYS A 204 14.77 -29.32 -1.96
CA LYS A 204 14.53 -30.77 -1.90
C LYS A 204 13.94 -31.37 -3.18
N ASP A 205 13.39 -30.52 -4.05
CA ASP A 205 12.85 -30.92 -5.37
C ASP A 205 13.97 -31.06 -6.41
N CYS A 206 15.18 -30.59 -6.10
CA CYS A 206 16.39 -30.87 -6.87
C CYS A 206 16.80 -32.34 -6.66
N LYS A 207 16.48 -33.20 -7.64
CA LYS A 207 17.00 -34.57 -7.67
C LYS A 207 18.50 -34.51 -8.03
N TYR A 208 19.36 -34.78 -7.06
CA TYR A 208 20.77 -35.03 -7.32
C TYR A 208 20.91 -36.36 -8.07
N PHE A 209 21.30 -36.30 -9.35
CA PHE A 209 21.80 -37.47 -10.05
C PHE A 209 23.32 -37.54 -9.88
N HIS A 210 23.82 -38.71 -9.48
CA HIS A 210 25.25 -38.94 -9.40
C HIS A 210 25.90 -38.90 -10.79
N VAL A 211 26.95 -38.08 -10.87
CA VAL A 211 28.03 -38.00 -11.87
C VAL A 211 27.69 -37.42 -13.25
N GLY A 212 28.22 -36.22 -13.51
CA GLY A 212 28.80 -35.88 -14.83
C GLY A 212 28.18 -34.73 -15.62
N PHE A 213 26.95 -34.31 -15.35
CA PHE A 213 26.32 -33.20 -16.07
C PHE A 213 25.62 -32.24 -15.12
N VAL A 214 26.08 -30.98 -15.12
CA VAL A 214 25.39 -29.90 -14.43
C VAL A 214 24.21 -29.50 -15.32
N GLN A 215 23.03 -30.05 -15.05
CA GLN A 215 21.82 -29.36 -15.45
C GLN A 215 21.57 -28.32 -14.37
N GLU A 216 21.59 -27.04 -14.75
CA GLU A 216 21.35 -25.91 -13.85
C GLU A 216 19.99 -26.11 -13.15
N CYS A 217 20.03 -26.65 -11.93
CA CYS A 217 18.93 -26.50 -10.98
C CYS A 217 18.94 -25.03 -10.59
N SER A 218 18.30 -24.19 -11.40
CA SER A 218 18.20 -22.80 -11.03
C SER A 218 17.13 -22.67 -9.96
N VAL A 219 17.56 -22.33 -8.75
CA VAL A 219 16.69 -21.85 -7.65
C VAL A 219 15.92 -20.58 -8.05
N THR A 220 16.12 -20.09 -9.28
CA THR A 220 15.41 -18.99 -9.93
C THR A 220 14.34 -19.43 -10.94
N GLN A 221 14.03 -20.73 -11.11
CA GLN A 221 12.99 -21.20 -12.02
C GLN A 221 11.71 -21.65 -11.28
N PRO A 222 10.51 -21.19 -11.71
CA PRO A 222 9.25 -21.55 -11.08
C PRO A 222 8.97 -23.06 -11.11
N THR A 223 8.41 -23.61 -10.03
CA THR A 223 7.94 -25.00 -9.97
C THR A 223 6.83 -25.25 -10.97
N ARG A 224 7.03 -26.25 -11.82
CA ARG A 224 6.01 -26.73 -12.76
C ARG A 224 4.90 -27.46 -11.99
N ARG A 225 3.65 -27.04 -12.14
CA ARG A 225 2.51 -27.93 -11.90
C ARG A 225 2.44 -28.92 -13.07
N GLN A 226 2.50 -30.21 -12.75
CA GLN A 226 2.18 -31.28 -13.70
C GLN A 226 0.68 -31.33 -13.96
#